data_AF-L9YGL2-F1
#
_entry.id   AF-L9YGL2-F1
#
_cell.length_a   1.000
_cell.length_b   1.000
_cell.length_c   1.000
_cell.angle_alpha   90.00
_cell.angle_beta   90.00
_cell.angle_gamma   90.00
#
_symmetry.space_group_name_H-M   'P 1'
#
loop_
_entity.id
_entity.type
_entity.pdbx_description
1 polymer ?
#
loop_
_entity_poly.entity_id
_entity_poly.type
_entity_poly.pdbx_seq_one_letter_code
_entity_poly.pdbx_strand_id
1 'polypeptide(L)'
;MTTKSLEHETKIVWEIDPTEVEYVREHWFQTGTRTRPIPMQRDDYTRCGYAVLEADAPKAHSPHVFNRRGFYLKDSDRHLSDDVDVFQYQSPAEGVDPLTVRPGQRGEKTSRTDDDRENAPPRDTLEAENIVLNLDGNDPVPESGREHEIPFVTTQHERFDAYEQFNDQMKPALLVRQIRLRTWSYIEIQMPYGESAASEHDHLRLTEAAIEEANRVIDSYEDKSRDSGFGYMGAPSVSDSDYISLPHMRPKAAMDLASELYPIVMDDSNLEFHKENL
;
A
#
# COMPACT_ATOMS: atom_id res chain seq x y z
N MET A 1 -10.35 -5.83 -37.54
CA MET A 1 -9.90 -4.64 -36.80
C MET A 1 -10.24 -4.86 -35.34
N THR A 2 -9.23 -4.83 -34.46
CA THR A 2 -9.33 -5.20 -33.04
C THR A 2 -10.11 -4.12 -32.28
N THR A 3 -11.33 -4.42 -31.84
CA THR A 3 -12.20 -3.44 -31.14
C THR A 3 -11.73 -3.23 -29.70
N LYS A 4 -10.62 -2.50 -29.55
CA LYS A 4 -10.38 -1.72 -28.34
C LYS A 4 -11.37 -0.57 -28.40
N SER A 5 -12.47 -0.71 -27.67
CA SER A 5 -13.57 0.24 -27.69
C SER A 5 -13.91 0.65 -26.27
N LEU A 6 -14.13 1.96 -26.10
CA LEU A 6 -14.59 2.54 -24.85
C LEU A 6 -16.13 2.48 -24.75
N GLU A 7 -16.84 2.24 -25.87
CA GLU A 7 -18.30 2.39 -25.97
C GLU A 7 -19.10 1.48 -25.03
N HIS A 8 -18.49 0.38 -24.58
CA HIS A 8 -19.11 -0.60 -23.69
C HIS A 8 -18.72 -0.43 -22.22
N GLU A 9 -17.99 0.64 -21.87
CA GLU A 9 -17.68 0.94 -20.47
C GLU A 9 -18.92 1.52 -19.78
N THR A 10 -19.35 0.88 -18.68
CA THR A 10 -20.49 1.35 -17.87
C THR A 10 -20.06 2.26 -16.73
N LYS A 11 -18.92 1.94 -16.10
CA LYS A 11 -18.35 2.70 -15.00
C LYS A 11 -16.85 2.51 -14.93
N ILE A 12 -16.18 3.50 -14.35
CA ILE A 12 -14.81 3.38 -13.88
C ILE A 12 -14.86 3.13 -12.39
N VAL A 13 -14.21 2.06 -11.96
CA VAL A 13 -14.02 1.75 -10.54
C VAL A 13 -12.65 2.25 -10.15
N TRP A 14 -12.60 3.22 -9.26
CA TRP A 14 -11.35 3.67 -8.65
C TRP A 14 -11.13 2.89 -7.36
N GLU A 15 -9.93 2.33 -7.23
CA GLU A 15 -9.45 1.66 -6.02
C GLU A 15 -8.62 2.60 -5.14
N ILE A 16 -8.42 3.84 -5.63
CA ILE A 16 -7.67 4.92 -4.99
C ILE A 16 -8.49 6.19 -5.13
N ASP A 17 -8.27 7.19 -4.28
CA ASP A 17 -8.87 8.50 -4.51
C ASP A 17 -8.19 9.17 -5.73
N PRO A 18 -8.90 9.39 -6.86
CA PRO A 18 -8.30 9.99 -8.04
C PRO A 18 -7.88 11.46 -7.80
N THR A 19 -8.34 12.12 -6.74
CA THR A 19 -7.91 13.47 -6.37
C THR A 19 -6.51 13.51 -5.77
N GLU A 20 -6.00 12.38 -5.26
CA GLU A 20 -4.68 12.33 -4.61
C GLU A 20 -3.53 12.15 -5.59
N VAL A 21 -3.75 11.55 -6.77
CA VAL A 21 -2.67 11.24 -7.74
C VAL A 21 -2.61 12.21 -8.92
N GLU A 22 -1.41 12.67 -9.28
CA GLU A 22 -1.23 13.71 -10.32
C GLU A 22 -1.59 13.20 -11.72
N TYR A 23 -1.37 11.91 -11.95
CA TYR A 23 -1.76 11.19 -13.16
C TYR A 23 -1.95 9.71 -12.83
N VAL A 24 -2.51 8.96 -13.76
CA VAL A 24 -2.44 7.49 -13.80
C VAL A 24 -2.03 7.04 -15.18
N ARG A 25 -1.36 5.90 -15.30
CA ARG A 25 -1.07 5.29 -16.61
C ARG A 25 -2.30 4.54 -17.11
N GLU A 26 -2.74 4.85 -18.33
CA GLU A 26 -3.84 4.15 -18.99
C GLU A 26 -3.31 2.97 -19.83
N HIS A 27 -3.84 1.76 -19.62
CA HIS A 27 -3.49 0.59 -20.43
C HIS A 27 -4.66 -0.34 -20.72
N TRP A 28 -4.56 -1.07 -21.83
CA TRP A 28 -5.56 -2.05 -22.27
C TRP A 28 -5.15 -3.46 -21.85
N PHE A 29 -5.93 -4.06 -20.96
CA PHE A 29 -5.73 -5.43 -20.51
C PHE A 29 -6.70 -6.39 -21.21
N GLN A 30 -6.23 -7.62 -21.45
CA GLN A 30 -7.10 -8.74 -21.84
C GLN A 30 -7.45 -9.54 -20.60
N THR A 31 -8.74 -9.63 -20.27
CA THR A 31 -9.19 -10.27 -19.04
C THR A 31 -10.33 -11.23 -19.28
N GLY A 32 -10.45 -12.28 -18.46
CA GLY A 32 -11.52 -13.27 -18.56
C GLY A 32 -12.88 -12.79 -18.03
N THR A 33 -12.97 -11.57 -17.50
CA THR A 33 -14.20 -11.05 -16.86
C THR A 33 -14.46 -9.60 -17.25
N ARG A 34 -15.73 -9.21 -17.25
CA ARG A 34 -16.16 -7.85 -17.61
C ARG A 34 -16.15 -6.87 -16.44
N THR A 35 -16.29 -7.38 -15.22
CA THR A 35 -16.65 -6.57 -14.04
C THR A 35 -15.65 -6.69 -12.89
N ARG A 36 -14.94 -7.82 -12.75
CA ARG A 36 -14.01 -8.04 -11.63
C ARG A 36 -12.75 -7.18 -11.78
N PRO A 37 -12.01 -6.94 -10.68
CA PRO A 37 -10.71 -6.28 -10.77
C PRO A 37 -9.79 -6.95 -11.80
N ILE A 38 -8.98 -6.13 -12.47
CA ILE A 38 -8.03 -6.59 -13.49
C ILE A 38 -6.80 -7.14 -12.77
N PRO A 39 -6.43 -8.43 -12.93
CA PRO A 39 -5.21 -8.96 -12.32
C PRO A 39 -3.98 -8.20 -12.83
N MET A 40 -3.12 -7.77 -11.91
CA MET A 40 -1.83 -7.19 -12.27
C MET A 40 -0.85 -8.32 -12.57
N GLN A 41 -0.20 -8.24 -13.73
CA GLN A 41 0.75 -9.27 -14.19
C GLN A 41 2.20 -8.95 -13.79
N ARG A 42 2.43 -7.82 -13.11
CA ARG A 42 3.76 -7.35 -12.72
C ARG A 42 3.72 -6.79 -11.31
N ASP A 43 4.78 -7.06 -10.56
CA ASP A 43 4.88 -6.69 -9.15
C ASP A 43 5.21 -5.20 -8.95
N ASP A 44 5.84 -4.56 -9.95
CA ASP A 44 6.21 -3.14 -9.94
C ASP A 44 5.04 -2.19 -10.26
N TYR A 45 3.82 -2.74 -10.46
CA TYR A 45 2.64 -1.98 -10.85
C TYR A 45 1.60 -2.01 -9.74
N THR A 46 1.10 -0.83 -9.40
CA THR A 46 0.00 -0.64 -8.47
C THR A 46 -1.26 -0.27 -9.24
N ARG A 47 -2.32 -1.08 -9.12
CA ARG A 47 -3.61 -0.82 -9.79
C ARG A 47 -4.32 0.33 -9.08
N CYS A 48 -4.71 1.34 -9.85
CA CYS A 48 -5.41 2.52 -9.35
C CYS A 48 -6.91 2.44 -9.62
N GLY A 49 -7.29 1.75 -10.71
CA GLY A 49 -8.68 1.59 -11.09
C GLY A 49 -8.83 0.78 -12.36
N TYR A 50 -10.08 0.56 -12.77
CA TYR A 50 -10.39 -0.19 -13.98
C TYR A 50 -11.78 0.12 -14.52
N ALA A 51 -11.96 -0.07 -15.83
CA ALA A 51 -13.25 0.00 -16.47
C ALA A 51 -14.06 -1.29 -16.27
N VAL A 52 -15.35 -1.13 -16.00
CA VAL A 52 -16.36 -2.19 -15.98
C VAL A 52 -17.12 -2.14 -17.29
N LEU A 53 -17.27 -3.30 -17.95
CA LEU A 53 -18.00 -3.38 -19.21
C LEU A 53 -19.46 -3.79 -19.02
N GLU A 54 -20.30 -3.43 -19.99
CA GLU A 54 -21.67 -3.92 -20.15
C GLU A 54 -21.72 -5.45 -20.29
N ALA A 55 -22.84 -6.07 -19.94
CA ALA A 55 -22.99 -7.52 -19.98
C ALA A 55 -22.84 -8.12 -21.39
N ASP A 56 -23.24 -7.35 -22.40
CA ASP A 56 -23.19 -7.69 -23.83
C ASP A 56 -21.93 -7.20 -24.55
N ALA A 57 -20.98 -6.58 -23.83
CA ALA A 57 -19.72 -6.11 -24.41
C ALA A 57 -19.01 -7.25 -25.18
N PRO A 58 -18.50 -6.96 -26.40
CA PRO A 58 -17.94 -7.96 -27.29
C PRO A 58 -16.66 -8.56 -26.71
N LYS A 59 -16.45 -9.85 -26.99
CA LYS A 59 -15.18 -10.51 -26.68
C LYS A 59 -14.08 -9.94 -27.58
N ALA A 60 -12.86 -9.95 -27.08
CA ALA A 60 -11.68 -9.71 -27.93
C ALA A 60 -11.47 -10.89 -28.89
N HIS A 61 -10.42 -10.81 -29.72
CA HIS A 61 -10.15 -11.83 -30.74
C HIS A 61 -9.90 -13.22 -30.15
N SER A 62 -9.28 -13.29 -28.97
CA SER A 62 -9.09 -14.53 -28.24
C SER A 62 -10.39 -14.98 -27.56
N PRO A 63 -10.72 -16.28 -27.59
CA PRO A 63 -11.94 -16.77 -26.97
C PRO A 63 -11.92 -16.50 -25.45
N HIS A 64 -13.07 -16.09 -24.93
CA HIS A 64 -13.33 -15.85 -23.50
C HIS A 64 -12.61 -14.68 -22.83
N VAL A 65 -11.98 -13.76 -23.58
CA VAL A 65 -11.39 -12.55 -23.01
C VAL A 65 -12.04 -11.27 -23.52
N PHE A 66 -11.91 -10.21 -22.74
CA PHE A 66 -12.43 -8.87 -22.98
C PHE A 66 -11.28 -7.85 -22.93
N ASN A 67 -11.29 -6.88 -23.83
CA ASN A 67 -10.38 -5.74 -23.76
C ASN A 67 -10.95 -4.75 -22.74
N ARG A 68 -10.20 -4.46 -21.69
CA ARG A 68 -10.63 -3.53 -20.62
C ARG A 68 -9.54 -2.53 -20.35
N ARG A 69 -9.94 -1.28 -20.14
CA ARG A 69 -9.05 -0.23 -19.68
C ARG A 69 -8.76 -0.43 -18.20
N GLY A 70 -7.48 -0.40 -17.85
CA GLY A 70 -6.99 -0.41 -16.48
C GLY A 70 -6.09 0.81 -16.26
N PHE A 71 -6.08 1.29 -15.03
CA PHE A 71 -5.28 2.41 -14.58
C PHE A 71 -4.31 1.91 -13.52
N TYR A 72 -3.04 2.29 -13.65
CA TYR A 72 -1.99 1.87 -12.74
C TYR A 72 -0.92 2.92 -12.62
N LEU A 73 -0.08 2.74 -11.62
CA LEU A 73 1.12 3.50 -11.38
C LEU A 73 2.28 2.52 -11.23
N LYS A 74 3.47 2.90 -11.68
CA LYS A 74 4.69 2.13 -11.43
C LYS A 74 5.33 2.58 -10.15
N ASP A 75 6.06 1.70 -9.47
CA ASP A 75 6.82 2.08 -8.27
C ASP A 75 7.86 3.17 -8.55
N SER A 76 8.39 3.20 -9.79
CA SER A 76 9.30 4.25 -10.27
C SER A 76 8.60 5.53 -10.72
N ASP A 77 7.28 5.63 -10.62
CA ASP A 77 6.55 6.82 -11.08
C ASP A 77 6.69 7.96 -10.08
N ARG A 78 6.96 9.15 -10.60
CA ARG A 78 7.17 10.41 -9.86
C ARG A 78 6.26 10.62 -8.64
N HIS A 79 4.98 10.24 -8.71
CA HIS A 79 4.04 10.39 -7.60
C HIS A 79 4.43 9.62 -6.31
N LEU A 80 5.40 8.70 -6.37
CA LEU A 80 5.94 7.91 -5.25
C LEU A 80 7.38 8.30 -4.89
N SER A 81 8.01 9.24 -5.60
CA SER A 81 9.42 9.61 -5.41
C SER A 81 9.54 11.07 -5.00
N ASP A 82 10.04 11.30 -3.78
CA ASP A 82 10.33 12.63 -3.24
C ASP A 82 11.71 13.17 -3.68
N ASP A 83 12.57 12.30 -4.23
CA ASP A 83 13.90 12.65 -4.68
C ASP A 83 13.87 13.27 -6.08
N VAL A 84 14.24 14.55 -6.18
CA VAL A 84 14.36 15.30 -7.44
C VAL A 84 15.59 14.83 -8.22
N ASP A 85 15.57 13.60 -8.75
CA ASP A 85 16.65 13.10 -9.59
C ASP A 85 16.36 13.34 -11.09
N VAL A 86 17.43 13.60 -11.84
CA VAL A 86 17.52 14.37 -13.08
C VAL A 86 16.84 13.71 -14.31
N PHE A 87 16.15 12.58 -14.14
CA PHE A 87 15.37 11.89 -15.18
C PHE A 87 13.87 12.26 -15.19
N GLN A 88 13.48 13.32 -14.47
CA GLN A 88 12.10 13.65 -14.09
C GLN A 88 11.28 14.55 -15.03
N TYR A 89 11.59 14.67 -16.32
CA TYR A 89 11.01 15.79 -17.08
C TYR A 89 9.64 15.59 -17.72
N GLN A 90 9.05 14.38 -17.81
CA GLN A 90 7.75 14.23 -18.45
C GLN A 90 6.91 13.15 -17.78
N SER A 91 5.61 13.37 -17.67
CA SER A 91 4.72 12.25 -17.38
C SER A 91 4.79 11.25 -18.51
N PRO A 92 4.55 9.97 -18.22
CA PRO A 92 4.65 8.92 -19.23
C PRO A 92 3.74 9.20 -20.42
N ALA A 93 4.10 8.68 -21.60
CA ALA A 93 3.29 8.87 -22.80
C ALA A 93 1.84 8.39 -22.62
N GLU A 94 1.63 7.39 -21.76
CA GLU A 94 0.35 6.83 -21.35
C GLU A 94 -0.31 7.49 -20.12
N GLY A 95 0.29 8.53 -19.54
CA GLY A 95 -0.23 9.25 -18.37
C GLY A 95 -1.46 10.10 -18.74
N VAL A 96 -2.51 9.99 -17.94
CA VAL A 96 -3.77 10.76 -18.07
C VAL A 96 -4.20 11.34 -16.73
N ASP A 97 -4.99 12.42 -16.76
CA ASP A 97 -5.63 13.00 -15.57
C ASP A 97 -6.74 12.04 -15.09
N PRO A 98 -6.63 11.45 -13.89
CA PRO A 98 -7.69 10.58 -13.38
C PRO A 98 -9.02 11.31 -13.21
N LEU A 99 -9.03 12.64 -13.00
CA LEU A 99 -10.24 13.43 -12.84
C LEU A 99 -10.97 13.70 -14.15
N THR A 100 -10.33 13.47 -15.30
CA THR A 100 -10.96 13.59 -16.63
C THR A 100 -11.45 12.26 -17.19
N VAL A 101 -11.00 11.15 -16.60
CA VAL A 101 -11.39 9.81 -17.04
C VAL A 101 -12.87 9.56 -16.76
N ARG A 102 -13.61 9.18 -17.81
CA ARG A 102 -15.03 8.78 -17.73
C ARG A 102 -15.26 7.50 -18.54
N PRO A 103 -16.32 6.71 -18.23
CA PRO A 103 -16.72 5.60 -19.09
C PRO A 103 -17.00 6.10 -20.51
N GLY A 104 -16.51 5.41 -21.52
CA GLY A 104 -16.74 5.81 -22.91
C GLY A 104 -15.85 6.96 -23.40
N GLN A 105 -15.04 7.56 -22.51
CA GLN A 105 -14.23 8.73 -22.82
C GLN A 105 -12.75 8.49 -22.46
N ARG A 106 -11.87 8.92 -23.36
CA ARG A 106 -10.42 8.91 -23.08
C ARG A 106 -10.12 9.92 -21.98
N GLY A 107 -9.21 9.56 -21.08
CA GLY A 107 -8.63 10.54 -20.17
C GLY A 107 -7.83 11.58 -20.96
N GLU A 108 -7.87 12.82 -20.51
CA GLU A 108 -7.06 13.90 -21.07
C GLU A 108 -5.64 13.83 -20.50
N LYS A 109 -4.68 14.27 -21.30
CA LYS A 109 -3.35 14.57 -20.77
C LYS A 109 -3.46 15.85 -19.96
N THR A 110 -2.91 15.86 -18.75
CA THR A 110 -2.97 17.04 -17.90
C THR A 110 -1.88 18.03 -18.34
N SER A 111 -2.06 19.35 -18.18
CA SER A 111 -0.94 20.30 -18.37
C SER A 111 0.19 20.11 -17.35
N ARG A 112 -0.04 19.30 -16.31
CA ARG A 112 0.95 18.81 -15.33
C ARG A 112 1.67 17.54 -15.80
N THR A 113 1.21 16.94 -16.90
CA THR A 113 1.87 15.83 -17.60
C THR A 113 2.91 16.32 -18.63
N ASP A 114 2.81 17.59 -19.02
CA ASP A 114 3.76 18.34 -19.84
C ASP A 114 4.37 19.52 -19.02
N ASP A 115 5.27 20.33 -19.60
CA ASP A 115 6.10 21.37 -18.94
C ASP A 115 5.33 22.53 -18.26
N ASP A 116 4.00 22.61 -18.34
CA ASP A 116 3.18 23.77 -17.95
C ASP A 116 2.58 23.70 -16.53
N ARG A 117 3.34 23.14 -15.56
CA ARG A 117 2.93 22.97 -14.15
C ARG A 117 2.46 24.26 -13.48
N GLU A 118 3.09 25.39 -13.79
CA GLU A 118 2.82 26.70 -13.15
C GLU A 118 1.44 27.26 -13.50
N ASN A 119 0.86 26.83 -14.63
CA ASN A 119 -0.43 27.33 -15.12
C ASN A 119 -1.60 26.35 -14.93
N ALA A 120 -1.38 25.22 -14.26
CA ALA A 120 -2.41 24.20 -14.10
C ALA A 120 -3.50 24.63 -13.08
N PRO A 121 -4.80 24.53 -13.42
CA PRO A 121 -5.90 24.99 -12.55
C PRO A 121 -5.97 24.21 -11.23
N PRO A 122 -6.26 24.84 -10.08
CA PRO A 122 -6.28 24.18 -8.76
C PRO A 122 -7.16 22.92 -8.71
N ARG A 123 -6.68 21.86 -8.05
CA ARG A 123 -7.38 20.56 -7.94
C ARG A 123 -8.81 20.70 -7.41
N ASP A 124 -9.04 21.64 -6.50
CA ASP A 124 -10.33 21.86 -5.84
C ASP A 124 -11.44 22.40 -6.76
N THR A 125 -11.14 22.68 -8.03
CA THR A 125 -12.11 23.20 -9.01
C THR A 125 -12.70 22.15 -9.94
N LEU A 126 -12.24 20.88 -9.88
CA LEU A 126 -12.76 19.80 -10.70
C LEU A 126 -13.81 19.00 -9.91
N GLU A 127 -15.09 19.14 -10.30
CA GLU A 127 -16.19 18.46 -9.61
C GLU A 127 -16.11 16.93 -9.80
N ALA A 128 -16.03 16.22 -8.67
CA ALA A 128 -15.90 14.77 -8.53
C ALA A 128 -17.21 14.00 -8.83
N GLU A 129 -18.00 14.42 -9.81
CA GLU A 129 -19.40 13.99 -9.96
C GLU A 129 -19.60 12.51 -10.37
N ASN A 130 -18.53 11.71 -10.56
CA ASN A 130 -18.65 10.32 -11.01
C ASN A 130 -17.67 9.33 -10.34
N ILE A 131 -17.15 9.64 -9.15
CA ILE A 131 -16.26 8.72 -8.43
C ILE A 131 -17.10 7.64 -7.72
N VAL A 132 -17.10 6.42 -8.25
CA VAL A 132 -17.51 5.24 -7.48
C VAL A 132 -16.27 4.66 -6.83
N LEU A 133 -15.97 5.11 -5.59
CA LEU A 133 -14.95 4.49 -4.76
C LEU A 133 -15.43 3.09 -4.37
N ASN A 134 -14.76 2.05 -4.83
CA ASN A 134 -15.06 0.70 -4.38
C ASN A 134 -14.25 0.41 -3.12
N LEU A 135 -14.69 0.98 -2.00
CA LEU A 135 -14.10 0.79 -0.68
C LEU A 135 -14.51 -0.54 -0.03
N ASP A 136 -15.37 -1.34 -0.69
CA ASP A 136 -15.87 -2.62 -0.16
C ASP A 136 -14.78 -3.68 0.08
N GLY A 137 -13.52 -3.40 -0.28
CA GLY A 137 -12.33 -4.21 0.02
C GLY A 137 -11.46 -3.71 1.18
N ASN A 138 -11.74 -2.52 1.72
CA ASN A 138 -11.16 -2.04 2.97
C ASN A 138 -12.08 -2.49 4.10
N ASP A 139 -11.65 -3.47 4.89
CA ASP A 139 -12.22 -3.61 6.23
C ASP A 139 -12.10 -2.21 6.89
N PRO A 140 -13.19 -1.63 7.42
CA PRO A 140 -13.11 -0.33 8.06
C PRO A 140 -12.01 -0.37 9.11
N VAL A 141 -11.13 0.63 9.09
CA VAL A 141 -10.16 0.85 10.17
C VAL A 141 -10.99 0.91 11.45
N PRO A 142 -10.82 -0.04 12.40
CA PRO A 142 -11.69 -0.09 13.55
C PRO A 142 -11.48 1.16 14.39
N GLU A 143 -12.57 1.91 14.63
CA GLU A 143 -12.56 3.04 15.57
C GLU A 143 -12.08 2.55 16.95
N SER A 144 -11.21 3.33 17.58
CA SER A 144 -10.39 2.96 18.73
C SER A 144 -11.21 2.77 20.02
N GLY A 145 -11.62 1.52 20.26
CA GLY A 145 -11.97 1.01 21.59
C GLY A 145 -10.79 0.35 22.32
N ARG A 146 -9.55 0.65 21.92
CA ARG A 146 -8.34 -0.06 22.38
C ARG A 146 -7.61 0.72 23.46
N GLU A 147 -7.01 -0.02 24.40
CA GLU A 147 -6.29 0.51 25.57
C GLU A 147 -5.01 1.27 25.19
N HIS A 148 -4.46 1.01 24.00
CA HIS A 148 -3.26 1.64 23.46
C HIS A 148 -3.45 2.09 22.01
N GLU A 149 -2.89 3.27 21.68
CA GLU A 149 -2.95 3.86 20.33
C GLU A 149 -1.79 3.33 19.48
N ILE A 150 -2.04 2.26 18.74
CA ILE A 150 -1.10 1.71 17.76
C ILE A 150 -1.25 2.49 16.45
N PRO A 151 -0.20 3.17 15.96
CA PRO A 151 -0.30 3.93 14.72
C PRO A 151 -0.67 3.04 13.54
N PHE A 152 -1.72 3.43 12.82
CA PHE A 152 -2.06 2.86 11.52
C PHE A 152 -1.69 3.88 10.45
N VAL A 153 -0.61 3.59 9.73
CA VAL A 153 -0.03 4.54 8.78
C VAL A 153 -0.22 4.06 7.35
N THR A 154 -0.48 5.00 6.45
CA THR A 154 -0.70 4.73 5.03
C THR A 154 0.37 5.37 4.15
N THR A 155 1.11 6.33 4.70
CA THR A 155 2.17 7.06 4.01
C THR A 155 3.54 6.83 4.66
N GLN A 156 4.60 7.08 3.90
CA GLN A 156 5.96 7.04 4.43
C GLN A 156 6.24 8.20 5.42
N HIS A 157 5.58 9.35 5.24
CA HIS A 157 5.70 10.47 6.17
C HIS A 157 5.10 10.14 7.54
N GLU A 158 3.86 9.66 7.58
CA GLU A 158 3.19 9.21 8.82
C GLU A 158 4.01 8.12 9.54
N ARG A 159 4.66 7.24 8.77
CA ARG A 159 5.58 6.22 9.31
C ARG A 159 6.79 6.85 10.00
N PHE A 160 7.44 7.84 9.38
CA PHE A 160 8.58 8.53 9.99
C PHE A 160 8.17 9.31 11.23
N ASP A 161 7.04 10.03 11.19
CA ASP A 161 6.51 10.77 12.34
C ASP A 161 6.23 9.83 13.51
N ALA A 162 5.65 8.66 13.24
CA ALA A 162 5.43 7.62 14.25
C ALA A 162 6.75 7.15 14.86
N TYR A 163 7.79 6.90 14.05
CA TYR A 163 9.09 6.46 14.55
C TYR A 163 9.82 7.52 15.38
N GLU A 164 9.77 8.80 14.99
CA GLU A 164 10.38 9.88 15.77
C GLU A 164 9.78 9.93 17.19
N GLN A 165 8.46 9.76 17.31
CA GLN A 165 7.78 9.73 18.61
C GLN A 165 8.29 8.62 19.54
N PHE A 166 8.67 7.45 19.00
CA PHE A 166 9.19 6.32 19.79
C PHE A 166 10.68 6.44 20.09
N ASN A 167 11.47 6.94 19.13
CA ASN A 167 12.91 7.12 19.30
C ASN A 167 13.25 8.14 20.39
N ASP A 168 12.51 9.25 20.47
CA ASP A 168 12.67 10.25 21.54
C ASP A 168 12.47 9.67 22.95
N GLN A 169 11.78 8.53 23.06
CA GLN A 169 11.48 7.86 24.31
C GLN A 169 12.38 6.65 24.59
N MET A 170 13.32 6.32 23.69
CA MET A 170 14.12 5.09 23.77
C MET A 170 13.25 3.83 23.90
N LYS A 171 12.10 3.82 23.21
CA LYS A 171 11.15 2.71 23.22
C LYS A 171 11.07 2.06 21.85
N PRO A 172 10.72 0.76 21.79
CA PRO A 172 10.33 0.13 20.55
C PRO A 172 9.19 0.89 19.87
N ALA A 173 9.26 1.01 18.55
CA ALA A 173 8.13 1.41 17.73
C ALA A 173 7.39 0.17 17.26
N LEU A 174 6.08 0.15 17.42
CA LEU A 174 5.20 -0.87 16.85
C LEU A 174 4.08 -0.16 16.10
N LEU A 175 4.01 -0.37 14.78
CA LEU A 175 3.01 0.25 13.93
C LEU A 175 2.43 -0.75 12.92
N VAL A 176 1.25 -0.42 12.42
CA VAL A 176 0.63 -1.14 11.30
C VAL A 176 0.69 -0.25 10.09
N ARG A 177 1.36 -0.73 9.05
CA ARG A 177 1.46 -0.04 7.77
C ARG A 177 0.51 -0.67 6.77
N GLN A 178 -0.44 0.11 6.26
CA GLN A 178 -1.19 -0.30 5.09
C GLN A 178 -0.31 -0.11 3.86
N ILE A 179 -0.23 -1.15 3.03
CA ILE A 179 0.35 -0.99 1.70
C ILE A 179 -0.66 -0.15 0.93
N ARG A 180 -0.33 1.12 0.74
CA ARG A 180 -1.17 2.09 0.04
C ARG A 180 -1.70 1.46 -1.25
N LEU A 181 -2.99 1.61 -1.50
CA LEU A 181 -3.67 1.10 -2.70
C LEU A 181 -3.81 -0.44 -2.78
N ARG A 182 -3.52 -1.18 -1.70
CA ARG A 182 -3.82 -2.63 -1.57
C ARG A 182 -4.69 -2.91 -0.35
N THR A 183 -5.40 -4.03 -0.39
CA THR A 183 -6.25 -4.51 0.72
C THR A 183 -5.46 -5.18 1.84
N TRP A 184 -4.16 -4.89 1.95
CA TRP A 184 -3.22 -5.58 2.82
C TRP A 184 -2.45 -4.57 3.65
N SER A 185 -2.22 -4.94 4.90
CA SER A 185 -1.36 -4.25 5.85
C SER A 185 -0.33 -5.22 6.39
N TYR A 186 0.72 -4.68 6.97
CA TYR A 186 1.72 -5.45 7.69
C TYR A 186 2.18 -4.68 8.92
N ILE A 187 2.86 -5.38 9.82
CA ILE A 187 3.29 -4.83 11.10
C ILE A 187 4.79 -4.58 11.00
N GLU A 188 5.22 -3.40 11.42
CA GLU A 188 6.63 -3.05 11.57
C GLU A 188 6.92 -2.88 13.06
N ILE A 189 7.94 -3.56 13.54
CA ILE A 189 8.52 -3.38 14.88
C ILE A 189 9.94 -2.88 14.68
N GLN A 190 10.27 -1.74 15.27
CA GLN A 190 11.61 -1.17 15.23
C GLN A 190 12.11 -0.98 16.65
N MET A 191 13.30 -1.50 16.94
CA MET A 191 13.95 -1.30 18.23
C MET A 191 14.79 0.00 18.21
N PRO A 192 14.83 0.75 19.31
CA PRO A 192 15.63 1.96 19.40
C PRO A 192 17.13 1.62 19.47
N TYR A 193 17.95 2.52 18.90
CA TYR A 193 19.40 2.47 19.08
C TYR A 193 19.77 3.02 20.45
N GLY A 194 20.74 2.40 21.13
CA GLY A 194 21.20 2.89 22.44
C GLY A 194 21.87 4.26 22.36
N GLU A 195 21.60 5.14 23.33
CA GLU A 195 22.20 6.49 23.48
C GLU A 195 23.75 6.46 23.58
N SER A 196 24.30 5.30 23.91
CA SER A 196 25.73 5.01 24.00
C SER A 196 26.12 3.96 22.95
N ALA A 197 25.87 4.22 21.67
CA ALA A 197 26.47 3.45 20.58
C ALA A 197 27.99 3.70 20.57
N ALA A 198 28.72 3.01 21.45
CA ALA A 198 30.17 2.89 21.36
C ALA A 198 30.57 2.05 20.13
N SER A 199 29.61 1.33 19.54
CA SER A 199 29.65 0.68 18.23
C SER A 199 28.28 0.74 17.55
N GLU A 200 28.23 0.68 16.22
CA GLU A 200 26.98 0.64 15.39
C GLU A 200 26.09 -0.59 15.67
N HIS A 201 26.46 -1.48 16.60
CA HIS A 201 25.83 -2.78 16.81
C HIS A 201 25.12 -2.94 18.16
N ASP A 202 25.23 -1.95 19.07
CA ASP A 202 24.53 -2.00 20.37
C ASP A 202 23.08 -1.51 20.21
N HIS A 203 22.12 -2.44 20.30
CA HIS A 203 20.69 -2.14 20.19
C HIS A 203 19.89 -2.85 21.29
N LEU A 204 18.71 -2.29 21.58
CA LEU A 204 17.72 -2.99 22.40
C LEU A 204 17.11 -4.12 21.59
N ARG A 205 16.86 -5.26 22.23
CA ARG A 205 16.13 -6.39 21.66
C ARG A 205 15.18 -6.99 22.69
N LEU A 206 14.26 -7.82 22.21
CA LEU A 206 13.44 -8.63 23.11
C LEU A 206 14.28 -9.73 23.76
N THR A 207 13.97 -10.05 25.02
CA THR A 207 14.50 -11.23 25.70
C THR A 207 14.05 -12.50 24.99
N GLU A 208 14.80 -13.59 25.12
CA GLU A 208 14.46 -14.88 24.52
C GLU A 208 13.03 -15.35 24.90
N ALA A 209 12.62 -15.15 26.15
CA ALA A 209 11.27 -15.48 26.61
C ALA A 209 10.18 -14.63 25.91
N ALA A 210 10.43 -13.34 25.72
CA ALA A 210 9.52 -12.45 25.01
C ALA A 210 9.47 -12.77 23.51
N ILE A 211 10.59 -13.16 22.91
CA ILE A 211 10.66 -13.66 21.52
C ILE A 211 9.79 -14.92 21.37
N GLU A 212 9.94 -15.90 22.27
CA GLU A 212 9.13 -17.11 22.25
C GLU A 212 7.63 -16.80 22.39
N GLU A 213 7.27 -15.86 23.28
CA GLU A 213 5.89 -15.45 23.47
C GLU A 213 5.32 -14.73 22.25
N ALA A 214 6.05 -13.77 21.69
CA ALA A 214 5.65 -13.06 20.47
C ALA A 214 5.47 -14.04 19.30
N ASN A 215 6.36 -15.01 19.15
CA ASN A 215 6.27 -16.03 18.10
C ASN A 215 5.02 -16.92 18.27
N ARG A 216 4.65 -17.29 19.51
CA ARG A 216 3.37 -18.00 19.76
C ARG A 216 2.15 -17.19 19.33
N VAL A 217 2.15 -15.88 19.57
CA VAL A 217 1.07 -14.99 19.13
C VAL A 217 1.04 -14.93 17.60
N ILE A 218 2.18 -14.72 16.94
CA ILE A 218 2.29 -14.67 15.48
C ILE A 218 1.80 -15.97 14.83
N ASP A 219 2.20 -17.12 15.36
CA ASP A 219 1.79 -18.44 14.87
C ASP A 219 0.26 -18.63 14.91
N SER A 220 -0.42 -18.05 15.90
CA SER A 220 -1.89 -18.11 15.98
C SER A 220 -2.61 -17.34 14.86
N TYR A 221 -1.88 -16.50 14.11
CA TYR A 221 -2.37 -15.72 12.97
C TYR A 221 -1.95 -16.31 11.60
N GLU A 222 -1.31 -17.48 11.55
CA GLU A 222 -0.79 -18.08 10.31
C GLU A 222 -1.86 -18.21 9.22
N ASP A 223 -3.07 -18.67 9.57
CA ASP A 223 -4.14 -18.84 8.57
C ASP A 223 -4.64 -17.49 8.00
N LYS A 224 -4.50 -16.39 8.74
CA LYS A 224 -4.93 -15.05 8.31
C LYS A 224 -3.91 -14.38 7.39
N SER A 225 -2.64 -14.81 7.42
CA SER A 225 -1.57 -14.28 6.55
C SER A 225 -1.49 -15.00 5.20
N ARG A 226 -1.92 -16.28 5.14
CA ARG A 226 -1.95 -17.12 3.93
C ARG A 226 -2.82 -16.56 2.80
N ASP A 227 -3.84 -15.76 3.12
CA ASP A 227 -4.74 -15.15 2.13
C ASP A 227 -4.05 -14.13 1.19
N SER A 228 -2.85 -13.64 1.55
CA SER A 228 -2.15 -12.59 0.80
C SER A 228 -1.50 -13.09 -0.51
N GLY A 229 -1.31 -14.39 -0.68
CA GLY A 229 -0.70 -14.98 -1.89
C GLY A 229 0.78 -14.64 -2.11
N PHE A 230 1.40 -13.83 -1.23
CA PHE A 230 2.84 -13.60 -1.20
C PHE A 230 3.52 -14.84 -0.59
N GLY A 231 3.94 -15.76 -1.46
CA GLY A 231 4.48 -17.08 -1.12
C GLY A 231 5.89 -17.10 -0.52
N TYR A 232 6.23 -16.15 0.36
CA TYR A 232 7.49 -16.22 1.12
C TYR A 232 7.25 -16.45 2.61
N MET A 233 7.63 -17.68 2.98
CA MET A 233 8.21 -18.11 4.26
C MET A 233 7.27 -18.22 5.45
N GLY A 234 7.53 -19.25 6.27
CA GLY A 234 6.80 -19.50 7.52
C GLY A 234 6.74 -18.25 8.39
N ALA A 235 5.76 -18.23 9.30
CA ALA A 235 5.56 -17.16 10.27
C ALA A 235 6.91 -16.50 10.62
N PRO A 236 7.14 -15.22 10.26
CA PRO A 236 8.42 -14.60 10.52
C PRO A 236 8.56 -14.58 12.02
N SER A 237 9.52 -15.36 12.49
CA SER A 237 9.95 -15.31 13.86
C SER A 237 10.47 -13.91 14.11
N VAL A 238 10.04 -13.30 15.21
CA VAL A 238 10.84 -12.27 15.87
C VAL A 238 12.25 -12.88 16.03
N SER A 239 13.22 -12.28 15.37
CA SER A 239 14.63 -12.65 15.43
C SER A 239 15.39 -11.62 16.26
N ASP A 240 16.69 -11.84 16.46
CA ASP A 240 17.62 -10.89 17.09
C ASP A 240 17.89 -9.63 16.22
N SER A 241 16.90 -9.14 15.47
CA SER A 241 17.02 -7.97 14.61
C SER A 241 16.48 -6.72 15.30
N ASP A 242 17.10 -5.58 14.99
CA ASP A 242 16.63 -4.23 15.32
C ASP A 242 15.40 -3.78 14.52
N TYR A 243 15.04 -4.51 13.46
CA TYR A 243 13.88 -4.26 12.63
C TYR A 243 13.18 -5.56 12.22
N ILE A 244 11.88 -5.63 12.46
CA ILE A 244 11.05 -6.80 12.15
C ILE A 244 9.85 -6.34 11.32
N SER A 245 9.63 -7.01 10.19
CA SER A 245 8.44 -6.84 9.36
C SER A 245 7.68 -8.16 9.31
N LEU A 246 6.43 -8.14 9.75
CA LEU A 246 5.54 -9.32 9.71
C LEU A 246 4.83 -9.43 8.35
N PRO A 247 4.23 -10.58 7.99
CA PRO A 247 3.70 -10.81 6.65
C PRO A 247 2.47 -9.96 6.39
N HIS A 248 2.15 -9.82 5.11
CA HIS A 248 0.96 -9.11 4.66
C HIS A 248 -0.32 -9.84 5.11
N MET A 249 -1.26 -9.11 5.69
CA MET A 249 -2.57 -9.62 6.12
C MET A 249 -3.64 -8.53 5.98
N ARG A 250 -4.92 -8.90 6.18
CA ARG A 250 -6.02 -7.91 6.12
C ARG A 250 -5.81 -6.81 7.17
N PRO A 251 -6.19 -5.54 6.93
CA PRO A 251 -5.97 -4.44 7.86
C PRO A 251 -6.45 -4.74 9.28
N LYS A 252 -7.65 -5.33 9.41
CA LYS A 252 -8.18 -5.75 10.70
C LYS A 252 -7.32 -6.82 11.38
N ALA A 253 -6.92 -7.86 10.64
CA ALA A 253 -6.05 -8.91 11.17
C ALA A 253 -4.68 -8.38 11.61
N ALA A 254 -4.09 -7.46 10.84
CA ALA A 254 -2.83 -6.80 11.19
C ALA A 254 -2.98 -5.99 12.47
N MET A 255 -4.09 -5.25 12.60
CA MET A 255 -4.39 -4.45 13.77
C MET A 255 -4.68 -5.29 15.02
N ASP A 256 -5.35 -6.43 14.86
CA ASP A 256 -5.61 -7.36 15.97
C ASP A 256 -4.31 -8.03 16.45
N LEU A 257 -3.47 -8.51 15.52
CA LEU A 257 -2.14 -9.06 15.85
C LEU A 257 -1.24 -8.02 16.51
N ALA A 258 -1.18 -6.80 15.97
CA ALA A 258 -0.42 -5.71 16.56
C ALA A 258 -0.86 -5.40 17.99
N SER A 259 -2.16 -5.47 18.27
CA SER A 259 -2.72 -5.25 19.62
C SER A 259 -2.31 -6.34 20.61
N GLU A 260 -2.22 -7.59 20.16
CA GLU A 260 -1.75 -8.71 21.00
C GLU A 260 -0.23 -8.68 21.20
N LEU A 261 0.54 -8.20 20.22
CA LEU A 261 1.99 -8.03 20.33
C LEU A 261 2.38 -6.83 21.18
N TYR A 262 1.56 -5.78 21.23
CA TYR A 262 1.85 -4.55 21.96
C TYR A 262 2.31 -4.76 23.42
N PRO A 263 1.60 -5.49 24.29
CA PRO A 263 2.04 -5.68 25.68
C PRO A 263 3.33 -6.50 25.80
N ILE A 264 3.70 -7.29 24.78
CA ILE A 264 4.96 -8.04 24.78
C ILE A 264 6.11 -7.13 24.37
N VAL A 265 5.92 -6.38 23.28
CA VAL A 265 6.94 -5.53 22.66
C VAL A 265 7.23 -4.27 23.47
N MET A 266 6.20 -3.70 24.12
CA MET A 266 6.29 -2.41 24.80
C MET A 266 6.54 -2.53 26.31
N ASP A 267 6.70 -3.75 26.84
CA ASP A 267 7.06 -3.97 28.24
C ASP A 267 8.59 -3.87 28.40
N ASP A 268 9.06 -2.85 29.13
CA ASP A 268 10.48 -2.63 29.39
C ASP A 268 11.18 -3.84 30.03
N SER A 269 10.44 -4.69 30.77
CA SER A 269 11.00 -5.91 31.37
C SER A 269 11.29 -7.02 30.35
N ASN A 270 10.72 -6.92 29.15
CA ASN A 270 10.98 -7.81 28.03
C ASN A 270 12.15 -7.32 27.16
N LEU A 271 12.77 -6.17 27.47
CA LEU A 271 13.86 -5.60 26.69
C LEU A 271 15.21 -5.85 27.35
N GLU A 272 16.21 -6.21 26.53
CA GLU A 272 17.60 -6.34 26.93
C GLU A 272 18.55 -5.67 25.94
N PHE A 273 19.69 -5.19 26.42
CA PHE A 273 20.74 -4.69 25.54
C PHE A 273 21.51 -5.85 24.93
N HIS A 274 21.51 -5.94 23.60
CA HIS A 274 22.43 -6.81 22.90
C HIS A 274 23.78 -6.13 22.76
N LYS A 275 24.84 -6.84 23.14
CA LYS A 275 26.22 -6.46 22.86
C LYS A 275 26.82 -7.51 21.95
N GLU A 276 27.09 -7.16 20.69
CA GLU A 276 27.91 -8.04 19.86
C GLU A 276 29.32 -8.08 20.44
N ASN A 277 29.74 -9.26 20.92
CA ASN A 277 31.12 -9.46 21.34
C ASN A 277 32.02 -9.43 20.10
N LEU A 278 32.78 -8.35 19.92
CA LEU A 278 33.89 -8.24 18.96
C LEU A 278 34.95 -9.33 19.17
#